data_AF-A0A5B0MN29-F1
#
_entry.id   AF-A0A5B0MN29-F1
#
_cell.length_a   1.000
_cell.length_b   1.000
_cell.length_c   1.000
_cell.angle_alpha   90.00
_cell.angle_beta   90.00
_cell.angle_gamma   90.00
#
_symmetry.space_group_name_H-M   'P 1'
#
loop_
_entity.id
_entity.type
_entity.pdbx_description
1 polymer ?
#
loop_
_entity_poly.entity_id
_entity_poly.type
_entity_poly.pdbx_seq_one_letter_code
_entity_poly.pdbx_strand_id
1 'polypeptide(L)'
;MDALPTSLLRPKANELPEALGSMTDIALAEHITTRSIDLYGDQPKDLQVEAVTSLVRGKHTFVRVGTGFGKTRISEMYFGLFDKKVVVLVLNPLDSLGDDQVREKKLVNINAINLNKMTLNMDTVNKIKRGAFSFVYLASQMLHVDDW
;
A
#
# COMPACT_ATOMS: atom_id res chain seq x y z
N MET A 1 5.77 -38.56 27.52
CA MET A 1 5.44 -37.11 27.48
C MET A 1 5.50 -36.73 26.01
N ASP A 2 4.34 -36.76 25.36
CA ASP A 2 4.27 -36.52 23.92
C ASP A 2 4.44 -35.01 23.68
N ALA A 3 5.43 -34.67 22.85
CA ALA A 3 5.58 -33.32 22.35
C ALA A 3 4.40 -33.00 21.44
N LEU A 4 3.63 -31.96 21.78
CA LEU A 4 2.60 -31.40 20.90
C LEU A 4 3.24 -30.98 19.58
N PRO A 5 2.62 -31.27 18.41
CA PRO A 5 3.13 -30.75 17.15
C PRO A 5 2.83 -29.25 17.10
N THR A 6 3.87 -28.42 17.22
CA THR A 6 3.81 -27.01 16.89
C THR A 6 3.65 -26.88 15.37
N SER A 7 2.45 -27.11 14.84
CA SER A 7 2.07 -26.50 13.57
C SER A 7 2.07 -25.00 13.82
N LEU A 8 3.22 -24.36 13.59
CA LEU A 8 3.37 -22.92 13.54
C LEU A 8 2.28 -22.42 12.59
N LEU A 9 1.18 -21.91 13.15
CA LEU A 9 0.19 -21.14 12.42
C LEU A 9 0.97 -20.03 11.74
N ARG A 10 1.23 -20.18 10.45
CA ARG A 10 1.78 -19.07 9.66
C ARG A 10 0.81 -17.93 9.87
N PRO A 11 1.26 -16.74 10.30
CA PRO A 11 0.38 -15.60 10.44
C PRO A 11 -0.38 -15.44 9.12
N LYS A 12 -1.72 -15.58 9.17
CA LYS A 12 -2.55 -15.36 7.99
C LYS A 12 -2.32 -13.91 7.56
N ALA A 13 -1.97 -13.70 6.30
CA ALA A 13 -1.81 -12.35 5.77
C ALA A 13 -3.10 -11.56 6.03
N ASN A 14 -2.96 -10.27 6.36
CA ASN A 14 -4.12 -9.42 6.45
C ASN A 14 -4.72 -9.27 5.05
N GLU A 15 -6.00 -9.65 4.94
CA GLU A 15 -6.77 -9.63 3.70
C GLU A 15 -7.72 -8.43 3.73
N LEU A 16 -8.20 -8.04 2.54
CA LEU A 16 -9.33 -7.13 2.43
C LEU A 16 -10.58 -7.77 3.07
N PRO A 17 -11.53 -6.96 3.57
CA PRO A 17 -12.81 -7.48 4.00
C PRO A 17 -13.49 -8.29 2.89
N GLU A 18 -13.90 -9.52 3.20
CA GLU A 18 -14.50 -10.45 2.21
C GLU A 18 -15.72 -9.83 1.49
N ALA A 19 -16.48 -8.99 2.21
CA ALA A 19 -17.63 -8.27 1.67
C ALA A 19 -17.28 -7.45 0.41
N LEU A 20 -16.10 -6.83 0.35
CA LEU A 20 -15.67 -6.05 -0.82
C LEU A 20 -15.51 -6.93 -2.07
N GLY A 21 -15.01 -8.16 -1.88
CA GLY A 21 -14.86 -9.14 -2.95
C GLY A 21 -16.20 -9.60 -3.54
N SER A 22 -17.26 -9.62 -2.71
CA SER A 22 -18.61 -10.06 -3.12
C SER A 22 -19.51 -8.98 -3.69
N MET A 23 -19.17 -7.70 -3.55
CA MET A 23 -19.95 -6.58 -4.10
C MET A 23 -19.99 -6.64 -5.63
N THR A 24 -21.07 -6.16 -6.24
CA THR A 24 -21.08 -5.85 -7.68
C THR A 24 -20.06 -4.75 -7.98
N ASP A 25 -19.57 -4.65 -9.21
CA ASP A 25 -18.58 -3.62 -9.56
C ASP A 25 -19.13 -2.20 -9.37
N ILE A 26 -20.44 -1.99 -9.58
CA ILE A 26 -21.11 -0.70 -9.32
C ILE A 26 -21.07 -0.37 -7.82
N ALA A 27 -21.53 -1.29 -6.97
CA ALA A 27 -21.56 -1.07 -5.53
C ALA A 27 -20.14 -0.90 -4.94
N LEU A 28 -19.17 -1.64 -5.47
CA LEU A 28 -17.77 -1.50 -5.07
C LEU A 28 -17.20 -0.13 -5.48
N ALA A 29 -17.47 0.33 -6.71
CA ALA A 29 -17.04 1.65 -7.17
C ALA A 29 -17.63 2.78 -6.34
N GLU A 30 -18.92 2.68 -5.97
CA GLU A 30 -19.58 3.62 -5.06
C GLU A 30 -18.91 3.61 -3.68
N HIS A 31 -18.68 2.43 -3.10
CA HIS A 31 -18.02 2.30 -1.80
C HIS A 31 -16.61 2.92 -1.79
N ILE A 32 -15.80 2.63 -2.81
CA ILE A 32 -14.45 3.21 -2.98
C ILE A 32 -14.54 4.74 -3.11
N THR A 33 -15.52 5.23 -3.86
CA THR A 33 -15.73 6.66 -4.08
C THR A 33 -16.07 7.38 -2.78
N THR A 34 -17.05 6.88 -2.03
CA THR A 34 -17.43 7.44 -0.72
C THR A 34 -16.24 7.52 0.22
N ARG A 35 -15.49 6.41 0.37
CA ARG A 35 -14.33 6.37 1.27
C ARG A 35 -13.21 7.31 0.82
N SER A 36 -13.03 7.50 -0.49
CA SER A 36 -12.07 8.47 -1.03
C SER A 36 -12.48 9.92 -0.74
N ILE A 37 -13.77 10.24 -0.85
CA ILE A 37 -14.28 11.57 -0.51
C ILE A 37 -14.08 11.85 0.98
N ASP A 38 -14.36 10.88 1.85
CA ASP A 38 -14.14 11.03 3.29
C ASP A 38 -12.67 11.32 3.65
N LEU A 39 -11.74 10.75 2.88
CA LEU A 39 -10.29 10.91 3.12
C LEU A 39 -9.72 12.22 2.54
N TYR A 40 -10.17 12.66 1.37
CA TYR A 40 -9.56 13.78 0.64
C TYR A 40 -10.44 15.03 0.52
N GLY A 41 -11.74 14.92 0.79
CA GLY A 41 -12.70 16.01 0.67
C GLY A 41 -13.12 16.36 -0.77
N ASP A 42 -12.62 15.63 -1.76
CA ASP A 42 -12.91 15.85 -3.19
C ASP A 42 -13.23 14.54 -3.92
N GLN A 43 -13.82 14.65 -5.11
CA GLN A 43 -14.17 13.50 -5.94
C GLN A 43 -12.91 12.81 -6.48
N PRO A 44 -12.82 11.47 -6.43
CA PRO A 44 -11.82 10.74 -7.19
C PRO A 44 -12.15 10.79 -8.69
N LYS A 45 -11.14 10.53 -9.52
CA LYS A 45 -11.34 10.34 -10.96
C LYS A 45 -11.81 8.92 -11.24
N ASP A 46 -12.64 8.73 -12.25
CA ASP A 46 -13.19 7.42 -12.62
C ASP A 46 -12.10 6.34 -12.80
N LEU A 47 -11.01 6.66 -13.50
CA LEU A 47 -9.91 5.72 -13.72
C LEU A 47 -9.14 5.38 -12.43
N GLN A 48 -9.16 6.25 -11.40
CA GLN A 48 -8.62 5.90 -10.09
C GLN A 48 -9.51 4.85 -9.42
N VAL A 49 -10.83 5.05 -9.46
CA VAL A 49 -11.81 4.10 -8.91
C VAL A 49 -11.73 2.77 -9.64
N GLU A 50 -11.66 2.78 -10.98
CA GLU A 50 -11.50 1.58 -11.80
C GLU A 50 -10.22 0.80 -11.45
N ALA A 51 -9.10 1.50 -11.27
CA ALA A 51 -7.85 0.87 -10.88
C ALA A 51 -7.95 0.21 -9.50
N VAL A 52 -8.58 0.87 -8.52
CA VAL A 52 -8.77 0.29 -7.17
C VAL A 52 -9.73 -0.91 -7.23
N THR A 53 -10.82 -0.82 -7.99
CA THR A 53 -11.74 -1.94 -8.23
C THR A 53 -10.99 -3.14 -8.79
N SER A 54 -10.12 -2.93 -9.80
CA SER A 54 -9.27 -3.99 -10.38
C SER A 54 -8.38 -4.66 -9.33
N LEU A 55 -7.77 -3.87 -8.44
CA LEU A 55 -6.94 -4.37 -7.34
C LEU A 55 -7.75 -5.15 -6.30
N VAL A 56 -8.94 -4.69 -5.91
CA VAL A 56 -9.83 -5.42 -4.98
C VAL A 56 -10.25 -6.78 -5.55
N ARG A 57 -10.37 -6.89 -6.88
CA ARG A 57 -10.61 -8.16 -7.60
C ARG A 57 -9.37 -9.05 -7.69
N GLY A 58 -8.27 -8.69 -7.05
CA GLY A 58 -7.03 -9.46 -7.03
C GLY A 58 -6.26 -9.44 -8.35
N LYS A 59 -6.52 -8.48 -9.25
CA LYS A 59 -5.84 -8.39 -10.55
C LYS A 59 -4.53 -7.63 -10.43
N HIS A 60 -3.58 -7.96 -11.31
CA HIS A 60 -2.45 -7.07 -11.60
C HIS A 60 -2.93 -5.92 -12.48
N THR A 61 -2.70 -4.69 -12.03
CA THR A 61 -3.26 -3.48 -12.67
C THR A 61 -2.16 -2.56 -13.16
N PHE A 62 -2.15 -2.27 -14.46
CA PHE A 62 -1.28 -1.27 -15.07
C PHE A 62 -2.10 -0.03 -15.41
N VAL A 63 -1.66 1.15 -14.95
CA VAL A 63 -2.36 2.42 -15.17
C VAL A 63 -1.48 3.35 -15.98
N ARG A 64 -1.94 3.76 -17.16
CA ARG A 64 -1.23 4.68 -18.05
C ARG A 64 -1.85 6.07 -17.97
N VAL A 65 -1.18 6.97 -17.24
CA VAL A 65 -1.65 8.35 -17.00
C VAL A 65 -0.48 9.34 -16.89
N GLY A 66 -0.76 10.61 -17.14
CA GLY A 66 0.23 11.69 -17.04
C GLY A 66 0.66 12.06 -15.60
N THR A 67 1.63 12.96 -15.50
CA THR A 67 1.99 13.65 -14.24
C THR A 67 0.81 14.52 -13.77
N GLY A 68 0.64 14.68 -12.45
CA GLY A 68 -0.49 15.41 -11.88
C GLY A 68 -1.82 14.66 -11.90
N PHE A 69 -1.89 13.45 -12.47
CA PHE A 69 -3.13 12.68 -12.48
C PHE A 69 -3.62 12.27 -11.07
N GLY A 70 -2.70 12.15 -10.10
CA GLY A 70 -3.00 11.63 -8.76
C GLY A 70 -2.78 10.11 -8.67
N LYS A 71 -1.66 9.62 -9.21
CA LYS A 71 -1.31 8.18 -9.16
C LYS A 71 -1.20 7.65 -7.73
N THR A 72 -0.60 8.43 -6.84
CA THR A 72 -0.45 8.10 -5.42
C THR A 72 -1.79 7.79 -4.77
N ARG A 73 -2.84 8.56 -5.12
CA ARG A 73 -4.21 8.41 -4.61
C ARG A 73 -4.78 7.02 -4.84
N ILE A 74 -4.45 6.36 -5.95
CA ILE A 74 -4.89 4.98 -6.24
C ILE A 74 -4.41 4.02 -5.15
N SER A 75 -3.11 4.09 -4.82
CA SER A 75 -2.53 3.23 -3.79
C SER A 75 -3.07 3.53 -2.39
N GLU A 76 -3.41 4.80 -2.12
CA GLU A 76 -3.97 5.24 -0.83
C GLU A 76 -5.43 4.82 -0.66
N MET A 77 -6.24 4.95 -1.72
CA MET A 77 -7.61 4.47 -1.74
C MET A 77 -7.64 2.96 -1.50
N TYR A 78 -6.77 2.20 -2.19
CA TYR A 78 -6.66 0.75 -1.99
C TYR A 78 -6.19 0.39 -0.58
N PHE A 79 -5.12 1.01 -0.09
CA PHE A 79 -4.65 0.85 1.29
C PHE A 79 -5.77 1.16 2.31
N GLY A 80 -6.55 2.20 2.03
CA GLY A 80 -7.64 2.64 2.86
C GLY A 80 -8.67 1.55 3.10
N LEU A 81 -8.86 0.58 2.19
CA LEU A 81 -9.88 -0.46 2.28
C LEU A 81 -9.58 -1.57 3.31
N PHE A 82 -8.38 -1.62 3.88
CA PHE A 82 -8.02 -2.65 4.86
C PHE A 82 -8.45 -2.26 6.29
N ASP A 83 -9.05 -3.21 7.01
CA ASP A 83 -9.43 -3.03 8.42
C ASP A 83 -8.27 -3.34 9.39
N LYS A 84 -7.24 -4.03 8.90
CA LYS A 84 -6.05 -4.43 9.66
C LYS A 84 -4.82 -3.78 9.07
N LYS A 85 -3.77 -3.65 9.90
CA LYS A 85 -2.50 -3.06 9.47
C LYS A 85 -1.89 -3.84 8.32
N VAL A 86 -1.68 -3.18 7.18
CA VAL A 86 -0.94 -3.70 6.03
C VAL A 86 0.20 -2.75 5.68
N VAL A 87 1.16 -3.26 4.90
CA VAL A 87 2.26 -2.48 4.37
C VAL A 87 2.16 -2.45 2.84
N VAL A 88 2.14 -1.26 2.27
CA VAL A 88 2.28 -1.05 0.82
C VAL A 88 3.75 -0.79 0.51
N LEU A 89 4.37 -1.72 -0.22
CA LEU A 89 5.72 -1.53 -0.76
C LEU A 89 5.62 -0.81 -2.10
N VAL A 90 6.33 0.29 -2.23
CA VAL A 90 6.38 1.10 -3.46
C VAL A 90 7.80 1.10 -4.00
N LEU A 91 7.94 0.62 -5.24
CA LEU A 91 9.23 0.63 -5.94
C LEU A 91 9.36 1.93 -6.74
N ASN A 92 10.38 2.72 -6.42
CA ASN A 92 10.69 3.95 -7.12
C ASN A 92 11.92 3.78 -8.01
N PRO A 93 11.96 4.45 -9.18
CA PRO A 93 13.16 4.46 -10.03
C PRO A 93 14.31 5.29 -9.42
N LEU A 94 14.01 6.24 -8.53
CA LEU A 94 14.96 7.19 -7.95
C LEU A 94 14.72 7.35 -6.44
N ASP A 95 15.81 7.48 -5.68
CA ASP A 95 15.77 7.64 -4.21
C ASP A 95 15.15 8.98 -3.78
N SER A 96 15.49 10.08 -4.48
CA SER A 96 14.97 11.42 -4.17
C SER A 96 13.44 11.53 -4.24
N LEU A 97 12.78 10.65 -5.00
CA LEU A 97 11.32 10.60 -5.09
C LEU A 97 10.68 10.03 -3.82
N GLY A 98 11.38 9.15 -3.10
CA GLY A 98 10.86 8.52 -1.89
C GLY A 98 10.65 9.51 -0.74
N ASP A 99 11.59 10.43 -0.54
CA ASP A 99 11.50 11.42 0.54
C ASP A 99 10.34 12.41 0.33
N ASP A 100 10.13 12.86 -0.91
CA ASP A 100 9.00 13.73 -1.25
C ASP A 100 7.67 13.02 -1.02
N GLN A 101 7.57 11.75 -1.40
CA GLN A 101 6.37 10.95 -1.16
C GLN A 101 6.12 10.72 0.34
N VAL A 102 7.17 10.47 1.13
CA VAL A 102 7.04 10.39 2.60
C VAL A 102 6.49 11.70 3.18
N ARG A 103 6.92 12.85 2.65
CA ARG A 103 6.39 14.16 3.05
C ARG A 103 4.91 14.30 2.70
N GLU A 104 4.51 13.93 1.48
CA GLU A 104 3.11 13.96 1.04
C GLU A 104 2.21 13.07 1.91
N LYS A 105 2.66 11.86 2.27
CA LYS A 105 1.91 10.94 3.14
C LYS A 105 1.58 11.51 4.51
N LYS A 106 2.48 12.33 5.07
CA LYS A 106 2.23 13.00 6.37
C LYS A 106 1.04 13.97 6.30
N LEU A 107 0.78 14.59 5.14
CA LEU A 107 -0.35 15.50 4.98
C LEU A 107 -1.70 14.79 5.09
N VAL A 108 -1.74 13.49 4.82
CA VAL A 108 -2.93 12.63 4.95
C VAL A 108 -2.84 11.67 6.14
N ASN A 109 -1.99 11.99 7.12
CA ASN A 109 -1.78 11.21 8.36
C ASN A 109 -1.38 9.74 8.12
N ILE A 110 -0.69 9.46 7.02
CA ILE A 110 -0.16 8.13 6.72
C ILE A 110 1.32 8.08 7.11
N ASN A 111 1.69 7.11 7.96
CA ASN A 111 3.08 6.86 8.30
C ASN A 111 3.79 6.16 7.14
N ALA A 112 4.90 6.74 6.70
CA ALA A 112 5.71 6.20 5.61
C ALA A 112 7.21 6.32 5.90
N ILE A 113 8.00 5.49 5.22
CA ILE A 113 9.46 5.54 5.26
C ILE A 113 10.06 5.33 3.88
N ASN A 114 11.14 6.05 3.60
CA ASN A 114 12.00 5.80 2.45
C ASN A 114 13.19 4.93 2.88
N LEU A 115 13.34 3.78 2.22
CA LEU A 115 14.48 2.88 2.39
C LEU A 115 15.60 3.33 1.46
N ASN A 116 16.70 3.74 2.07
CA ASN A 116 17.97 4.08 1.44
C ASN A 116 19.10 3.40 2.22
N LYS A 117 20.36 3.57 1.79
CA LYS A 117 21.50 2.87 2.40
C LYS A 117 21.63 3.14 3.91
N MET A 118 21.20 4.31 4.38
CA MET A 118 21.26 4.68 5.80
C MET A 118 20.07 4.16 6.61
N THR A 119 18.89 4.05 6.00
CA THR A 119 17.66 3.64 6.70
C THR A 119 17.41 2.14 6.65
N LEU A 120 17.99 1.41 5.68
CA LEU A 120 17.87 -0.05 5.61
C LEU A 120 18.80 -0.72 6.63
N ASN A 121 18.27 -0.95 7.82
CA ASN A 121 18.93 -1.69 8.88
C ASN A 121 17.92 -2.59 9.61
N MET A 122 18.41 -3.47 10.47
CA MET A 122 17.58 -4.46 11.15
C MET A 122 16.50 -3.83 12.05
N ASP A 123 16.78 -2.67 12.65
CA ASP A 123 15.81 -1.95 13.46
C ASP A 123 14.64 -1.42 12.62
N THR A 124 14.95 -0.83 11.46
CA THR A 124 13.94 -0.39 10.49
C THR A 124 13.12 -1.57 9.97
N VAL A 125 13.76 -2.68 9.62
CA VAL A 125 13.07 -3.90 9.17
C VAL A 125 12.13 -4.42 10.26
N ASN A 126 12.55 -4.44 11.52
CA ASN A 126 11.71 -4.84 12.65
C ASN A 126 10.54 -3.87 12.89
N LYS A 127 10.71 -2.57 12.63
CA LYS A 127 9.61 -1.58 12.66
C LYS A 127 8.61 -1.85 11.53
N ILE A 128 9.08 -2.13 10.32
CA ILE A 128 8.22 -2.49 9.16
C ILE A 128 7.42 -3.76 9.46
N LYS A 129 8.08 -4.82 9.93
CA LYS A 129 7.41 -6.10 10.29
C LYS A 129 6.32 -5.94 11.36
N ARG A 130 6.45 -4.95 12.24
CA ARG A 130 5.45 -4.61 13.28
C ARG A 130 4.35 -3.64 12.78
N GLY A 131 4.38 -3.26 11.51
CA GLY A 131 3.40 -2.33 10.92
C GLY A 131 3.55 -0.90 11.45
N ALA A 132 4.78 -0.46 11.76
CA ALA A 132 5.04 0.93 12.16
C ALA A 132 4.88 1.92 10.99
N PHE A 133 5.01 1.43 9.76
CA PHE A 133 4.84 2.19 8.52
C PHE A 133 3.77 1.53 7.65
N SER A 134 2.88 2.35 7.09
CA SER A 134 1.85 1.91 6.15
C SER A 134 2.38 1.87 4.72
N PHE A 135 3.29 2.78 4.37
CA PHE A 135 3.97 2.84 3.08
C PHE A 135 5.48 2.74 3.26
N VAL A 136 6.11 1.90 2.45
CA VAL A 136 7.56 1.72 2.42
C VAL A 136 8.01 1.98 1.00
N TYR A 137 8.82 3.01 0.79
CA TYR A 137 9.42 3.33 -0.49
C TYR A 137 10.78 2.66 -0.59
N LEU A 138 11.05 2.04 -1.72
CA LEU A 138 12.32 1.37 -1.99
C LEU A 138 12.81 1.79 -3.38
N ALA A 139 14.01 2.36 -3.46
CA ALA A 139 14.63 2.66 -4.75
C ALA A 139 15.04 1.35 -5.45
N SER A 140 14.78 1.24 -6.76
CA SER A 140 15.06 0.02 -7.55
C SER A 140 16.55 -0.38 -7.55
N GLN A 141 17.45 0.59 -7.39
CA GLN A 141 18.90 0.35 -7.27
C GLN A 141 19.23 -0.55 -6.07
N MET A 142 18.43 -0.50 -5.01
CA MET A 142 18.61 -1.31 -3.80
C MET A 142 18.34 -2.80 -4.00
N LEU A 143 17.60 -3.16 -5.06
CA LEU A 143 17.30 -4.55 -5.40
C LEU A 143 18.45 -5.23 -6.15
N HIS A 144 19.47 -4.48 -6.57
CA HIS A 144 20.69 -5.04 -7.14
C HIS A 144 21.59 -5.51 -5.98
N VAL A 145 21.89 -6.80 -5.99
CA VAL A 145 22.53 -7.52 -4.88
C VAL A 145 24.03 -7.16 -4.74
N ASP A 146 24.59 -6.45 -5.71
CA ASP A 146 26.03 -6.20 -5.80
C ASP A 146 26.51 -4.93 -5.06
N ASP A 147 25.61 -4.19 -4.38
CA ASP A 147 25.91 -2.88 -3.74
C ASP A 147 25.72 -2.86 -2.21
N TRP A 148 25.73 -4.04 -1.57
CA TRP A 148 25.53 -4.24 -0.13
C TRP A 148 26.72 -4.87 0.60
#